data_AF-A0A7J4PLG1-F1
#
_entry.id   AF-A0A7J4PLG1-F1
#
_cell.length_a   1.000
_cell.length_b   1.000
_cell.length_c   1.000
_cell.angle_alpha   90.00
_cell.angle_beta   90.00
_cell.angle_gamma   90.00
#
_symmetry.space_group_name_H-M   'P 1'
#
loop_
_entity.id
_entity.type
_entity.pdbx_description
1 polymer ?
#
loop_
_entity_poly.entity_id
_entity_poly.type
_entity_poly.pdbx_seq_one_letter_code
_entity_poly.pdbx_strand_id
1 'polypeptide(L)'
;MGDMNLGAIVECNNCKKIFRYNSDEIENEGTFWHPIWVVTCKNCGNKIIEEGEKLNLKIPGEFPDNFQISKRSDGIIEMKKTELKGTGEERANKSDIREYWIQLYVKENYKKLGFSKLEGPFNSGPDFKGIYVGNDLDISREEIDIEVERDFENYIKHGHHENDRFKNCKLLIILNPTQPTDDVIDKLPDYFMQIDIPDFVNWWQPKAKEYSKKSRIKGILLILSNVIKSKFVENCMDKGRDLSTCPECDICAYNEEGYNVPSESESMRYALYFLSTYKYDILSEEFNLNDIDAHELNSFIENLL
;
A
#
# COMPACT_ATOMS: atom_id res chain seq x y z
N MET A 1 -32.05 33.82 10.23
CA MET A 1 -31.18 32.78 9.65
C MET A 1 -30.93 31.80 10.77
N GLY A 2 -31.51 30.60 10.69
CA GLY A 2 -31.47 29.61 11.77
C GLY A 2 -30.30 28.66 11.59
N ASP A 3 -29.55 28.43 12.65
CA ASP A 3 -28.51 27.41 12.72
C ASP A 3 -29.12 26.03 12.46
N MET A 4 -28.74 25.40 11.35
CA MET A 4 -29.02 24.00 11.12
C MET A 4 -28.12 23.17 12.04
N ASN A 5 -28.64 22.86 13.22
CA ASN A 5 -28.07 21.87 14.13
C ASN A 5 -28.21 20.47 13.51
N LEU A 6 -27.16 20.02 12.83
CA LEU A 6 -27.01 18.66 12.32
C LEU A 6 -26.59 17.74 13.47
N GLY A 7 -27.55 17.09 14.12
CA GLY A 7 -27.31 16.02 15.08
C GLY A 7 -28.31 14.89 14.86
N ALA A 8 -27.84 13.65 14.92
CA ALA A 8 -28.73 12.49 14.88
C ALA A 8 -29.72 12.57 16.06
N ILE A 9 -31.00 12.35 15.76
CA ILE A 9 -32.08 12.31 16.75
C ILE A 9 -32.55 10.86 16.89
N VAL A 10 -32.81 10.42 18.12
CA VAL A 10 -33.28 9.08 18.43
C VAL A 10 -34.55 9.18 19.25
N GLU A 11 -35.59 8.43 18.88
CA GLU A 11 -36.83 8.34 19.63
C GLU A 11 -36.84 7.07 20.48
N CYS A 12 -37.12 7.20 21.78
CA CYS A 12 -37.28 6.03 22.63
C CYS A 12 -38.59 5.33 22.30
N ASN A 13 -38.53 4.12 21.76
CA ASN A 13 -39.71 3.33 21.42
C ASN A 13 -40.66 3.07 22.61
N ASN A 14 -40.15 3.11 23.84
CA ASN A 14 -40.92 2.90 25.06
C ASN A 14 -41.62 4.18 25.56
N CYS A 15 -40.89 5.28 25.75
CA CYS A 15 -41.45 6.51 26.33
C CYS A 15 -41.76 7.62 25.32
N LYS A 16 -41.47 7.39 24.02
CA LYS A 16 -41.70 8.30 22.89
C LYS A 16 -41.01 9.67 23.00
N LYS A 17 -40.10 9.83 23.98
CA LYS A 17 -39.26 11.02 24.08
C LYS A 17 -38.19 10.97 22.98
N ILE A 18 -38.00 12.11 22.32
CA ILE A 18 -36.98 12.31 21.29
C ILE A 18 -35.76 12.93 21.95
N PHE A 19 -34.59 12.34 21.70
CA PHE A 19 -33.32 12.76 22.25
C PHE A 19 -32.36 13.13 21.11
N ARG A 20 -31.41 14.00 21.39
CA ARG A 20 -30.25 14.16 20.50
C ARG A 20 -29.18 13.16 20.90
N TYR A 21 -28.53 12.55 19.92
CA TYR A 21 -27.52 11.51 20.17
C TYR A 21 -26.29 12.02 20.96
N ASN A 22 -26.02 13.32 20.90
CA ASN A 22 -24.96 13.98 21.64
C ASN A 22 -25.44 14.70 22.91
N SER A 23 -26.66 14.43 23.37
CA SER A 23 -27.18 15.00 24.62
C SER A 23 -26.77 14.17 25.83
N ASP A 24 -26.64 14.83 26.97
CA ASP A 24 -26.46 14.23 28.30
C ASP A 24 -27.68 13.43 28.78
N GLU A 25 -28.79 13.48 28.04
CA GLU A 25 -30.04 12.77 28.32
C GLU A 25 -30.03 11.28 27.92
N ILE A 26 -28.95 10.79 27.30
CA ILE A 26 -28.76 9.38 26.98
C ILE A 26 -27.45 8.85 27.57
N GLU A 27 -27.43 7.57 27.92
CA GLU A 27 -26.20 6.83 28.23
C GLU A 27 -25.89 5.89 27.07
N ASN A 28 -24.78 6.15 26.38
CA ASN A 28 -24.32 5.30 25.29
C ASN A 28 -23.61 4.08 25.90
N GLU A 29 -24.21 2.89 25.75
CA GLU A 29 -23.60 1.63 26.17
C GLU A 29 -22.79 0.97 25.05
N GLY A 30 -22.79 1.56 23.86
CA GLY A 30 -21.91 1.18 22.77
C GLY A 30 -20.45 1.40 23.17
N THR A 31 -19.59 0.46 22.77
CA THR A 31 -18.15 0.71 22.78
C THR A 31 -17.77 1.40 21.47
N PHE A 32 -16.60 2.04 21.43
CA PHE A 32 -16.02 2.58 20.18
C PHE A 32 -16.05 1.56 19.01
N TRP A 33 -16.05 0.26 19.32
CA TRP A 33 -15.97 -0.87 18.40
C TRP A 33 -17.31 -1.52 18.05
N HIS A 34 -18.37 -1.17 18.78
CA HIS A 34 -19.72 -1.64 18.55
C HIS A 34 -20.63 -0.42 18.60
N PRO A 35 -20.86 0.30 17.49
CA PRO A 35 -22.03 1.13 17.36
C PRO A 35 -23.24 0.21 17.22
N ILE A 36 -23.41 -0.74 18.14
CA ILE A 36 -24.76 -1.08 18.52
C ILE A 36 -25.20 0.21 19.17
N TRP A 37 -26.10 0.94 18.51
CA TRP A 37 -26.65 2.19 19.00
C TRP A 37 -27.56 1.89 20.20
N VAL A 38 -27.07 1.12 21.18
CA VAL A 38 -27.69 0.83 22.47
C VAL A 38 -27.55 2.08 23.30
N VAL A 39 -28.54 2.94 23.15
CA VAL A 39 -28.67 4.09 24.02
C VAL A 39 -29.68 3.76 25.09
N THR A 40 -29.26 3.86 26.34
CA THR A 40 -30.15 3.73 27.48
C THR A 40 -30.84 5.07 27.69
N CYS A 41 -32.15 5.05 27.50
CA CYS A 41 -32.99 6.22 27.72
C CYS A 41 -33.03 6.55 29.22
N LYS A 42 -32.40 7.64 29.67
CA LYS A 42 -32.38 8.02 31.10
C LYS A 42 -33.77 8.25 31.69
N ASN A 43 -34.77 8.55 30.87
CA ASN A 43 -36.13 8.77 31.31
C ASN A 43 -36.85 7.47 31.73
N CYS A 44 -36.53 6.33 31.12
CA CYS A 44 -37.28 5.08 31.37
C CYS A 44 -36.42 3.82 31.51
N GLY A 45 -35.09 3.95 31.41
CA GLY A 45 -34.13 2.84 31.49
C GLY A 45 -34.17 1.87 30.29
N ASN A 46 -35.03 2.11 29.28
CA ASN A 46 -35.13 1.23 28.13
C ASN A 46 -33.90 1.37 27.22
N LYS A 47 -33.28 0.23 26.91
CA LYS A 47 -32.24 0.12 25.88
C LYS A 47 -32.88 0.26 24.52
N ILE A 48 -32.56 1.33 23.82
CA ILE A 48 -32.94 1.53 22.43
C ILE A 48 -31.83 0.87 21.63
N ILE A 49 -32.11 -0.27 21.00
CA ILE A 49 -31.17 -0.95 20.11
C ILE A 49 -31.63 -0.60 18.70
N GLU A 50 -30.95 0.32 18.01
CA GLU A 50 -31.09 0.35 16.56
C GLU A 50 -30.32 -0.86 16.03
N GLU A 51 -31.04 -1.94 15.75
CA GLU A 51 -30.56 -2.97 14.81
C GLU A 51 -30.26 -2.21 13.52
N GLY A 52 -28.98 -1.95 13.28
CA GLY A 52 -28.55 -0.95 12.33
C GLY A 52 -29.26 -1.10 11.00
N GLU A 53 -29.93 -0.03 10.57
CA GLU A 53 -29.74 0.34 9.18
C GLU A 53 -28.23 0.40 9.01
N LYS A 54 -27.70 -0.65 8.36
CA LYS A 54 -26.30 -0.86 8.06
C LYS A 54 -25.68 0.51 7.87
N LEU A 55 -24.68 0.84 8.68
CA LEU A 55 -23.85 2.01 8.46
C LEU A 55 -23.53 2.01 6.98
N ASN A 56 -24.20 2.87 6.22
CA ASN A 56 -23.92 3.13 4.82
C ASN A 56 -22.62 3.93 4.86
N LEU A 57 -21.54 3.27 5.27
CA LEU A 57 -20.17 3.62 4.90
C LEU A 57 -20.13 3.41 3.40
N LYS A 58 -20.77 4.34 2.67
CA LYS A 58 -20.50 4.55 1.26
C LYS A 58 -19.06 5.04 1.23
N ILE A 59 -18.13 4.10 1.21
CA ILE A 59 -16.85 4.33 0.58
C ILE A 59 -17.24 4.79 -0.83
N PRO A 60 -16.83 5.99 -1.25
CA PRO A 60 -17.33 6.57 -2.48
C PRO A 60 -16.89 5.69 -3.66
N GLY A 61 -17.85 4.92 -4.18
CA GLY A 61 -17.74 4.13 -5.40
C GLY A 61 -17.41 2.65 -5.17
N GLU A 62 -17.95 1.81 -6.04
CA GLU A 62 -17.45 0.45 -6.25
C GLU A 62 -15.95 0.53 -6.54
N PHE A 63 -15.15 -0.26 -5.84
CA PHE A 63 -13.74 -0.42 -6.18
C PHE A 63 -13.66 -1.07 -7.57
N PRO A 64 -12.99 -0.44 -8.56
CA PRO A 64 -12.83 -1.05 -9.87
C PRO A 64 -12.16 -2.43 -9.75
N ASP A 65 -12.30 -3.33 -10.73
CA ASP A 65 -11.53 -4.59 -10.69
C ASP A 65 -10.01 -4.36 -10.84
N ASN A 66 -9.63 -3.20 -11.40
CA ASN A 66 -8.24 -2.80 -11.63
C ASN A 66 -8.02 -1.37 -11.11
N PHE A 67 -7.60 -1.24 -9.86
CA PHE A 67 -7.18 0.05 -9.29
C PHE A 67 -5.86 -0.07 -8.55
N GLN A 68 -5.13 1.03 -8.56
CA GLN A 68 -3.97 1.25 -7.73
C GLN A 68 -4.33 2.25 -6.65
N ILE A 69 -4.07 1.89 -5.40
CA ILE A 69 -4.08 2.82 -4.27
C ILE A 69 -2.65 3.35 -4.10
N SER A 70 -2.50 4.67 -4.08
CA SER A 70 -1.23 5.34 -3.76
C SER A 70 -1.45 6.42 -2.72
N LYS A 71 -0.54 6.53 -1.75
CA LYS A 71 -0.48 7.66 -0.81
C LYS A 71 0.41 8.75 -1.42
N ARG A 72 -0.11 9.95 -1.54
CA ARG A 72 0.67 11.13 -1.95
C ARG A 72 1.52 11.65 -0.80
N SER A 73 2.50 12.50 -1.13
CA SER A 73 3.37 13.15 -0.14
C SER A 73 2.61 14.05 0.83
N ASP A 74 1.43 14.55 0.44
CA ASP A 74 0.51 15.32 1.28
C ASP A 74 -0.41 14.43 2.15
N GLY A 75 -0.21 13.10 2.13
CA GLY A 75 -0.98 12.14 2.89
C GLY A 75 -2.32 11.74 2.27
N ILE A 76 -2.72 12.33 1.14
CA ILE A 76 -3.96 11.96 0.44
C ILE A 76 -3.81 10.57 -0.18
N ILE A 77 -4.80 9.70 0.09
CA ILE A 77 -4.90 8.40 -0.56
C ILE A 77 -5.66 8.60 -1.88
N GLU A 78 -4.99 8.35 -3.00
CA GLU A 78 -5.60 8.35 -4.33
C GLU A 78 -5.86 6.92 -4.78
N MET A 79 -7.08 6.68 -5.28
CA MET A 79 -7.44 5.48 -6.00
C MET A 79 -7.50 5.82 -7.49
N LYS A 80 -6.66 5.17 -8.29
CA LYS A 80 -6.63 5.35 -9.75
C LYS A 80 -6.98 4.03 -10.42
N LYS A 81 -7.94 4.07 -11.35
CA LYS A 81 -8.18 2.94 -12.23
C LYS A 81 -6.92 2.69 -13.06
N THR A 82 -6.39 1.49 -12.98
CA THR A 82 -5.24 1.07 -13.77
C THR A 82 -5.77 0.48 -15.07
N GLU A 83 -5.64 1.23 -16.16
CA GLU A 83 -5.75 0.65 -17.48
C GLU A 83 -4.48 -0.14 -17.75
N LEU A 84 -4.59 -1.48 -17.78
CA LEU A 84 -3.51 -2.33 -18.25
C LEU A 84 -3.32 -2.06 -19.75
N LYS A 85 -2.29 -1.28 -20.09
CA LYS A 85 -1.95 -1.00 -21.48
C LYS A 85 -1.16 -2.16 -22.07
N GLY A 86 -1.88 -3.11 -22.68
CA GLY A 86 -1.28 -4.19 -23.46
C GLY A 86 -0.90 -5.45 -22.68
N THR A 87 -0.35 -6.43 -23.41
CA THR A 87 0.12 -7.70 -22.85
C THR A 87 1.40 -7.51 -22.01
N GLY A 88 1.76 -8.51 -21.19
CA GLY A 88 3.00 -8.43 -20.42
C GLY A 88 4.25 -8.28 -21.29
N GLU A 89 4.27 -8.97 -22.44
CA GLU A 89 5.33 -8.84 -23.44
C GLU A 89 5.36 -7.45 -24.06
N GLU A 90 4.21 -6.88 -24.44
CA GLU A 90 4.15 -5.51 -24.99
C GLU A 90 4.68 -4.48 -24.00
N ARG A 91 4.36 -4.66 -22.71
CA ARG A 91 4.84 -3.78 -21.64
C ARG A 91 6.35 -3.94 -21.41
N ALA A 92 6.86 -5.17 -21.37
CA ALA A 92 8.29 -5.44 -21.25
C ALA A 92 9.09 -4.85 -22.43
N ASN A 93 8.61 -5.05 -23.66
CA ASN A 93 9.23 -4.47 -24.87
C ASN A 93 9.24 -2.93 -24.86
N LYS A 94 8.24 -2.29 -24.27
CA LYS A 94 8.13 -0.83 -24.21
C LYS A 94 8.76 -0.21 -22.95
N SER A 95 9.47 -0.99 -22.13
CA SER A 95 10.00 -0.53 -20.84
C SER A 95 8.93 0.03 -19.88
N ASP A 96 7.67 -0.40 -20.02
CA ASP A 96 6.54 -0.04 -19.15
C ASP A 96 6.45 -0.99 -17.93
N ILE A 97 7.61 -1.25 -17.34
CA ILE A 97 7.80 -2.13 -16.19
C ILE A 97 8.61 -1.35 -15.16
N ARG A 98 8.23 -1.43 -13.88
CA ARG A 98 9.00 -0.80 -12.81
C ARG A 98 10.33 -1.53 -12.66
N GLU A 99 11.42 -0.78 -12.57
CA GLU A 99 12.79 -1.27 -12.39
C GLU A 99 12.93 -2.23 -11.20
N TYR A 100 12.18 -1.98 -10.11
CA TYR A 100 12.01 -2.91 -8.98
C TYR A 100 11.78 -4.37 -9.41
N TRP A 101 10.97 -4.61 -10.45
CA TRP A 101 10.70 -5.96 -10.94
C TRP A 101 11.87 -6.57 -11.69
N ILE A 102 12.65 -5.73 -12.38
CA ILE A 102 13.84 -6.15 -13.13
C ILE A 102 14.95 -6.52 -12.16
N GLN A 103 15.20 -5.66 -11.16
CA GLN A 103 16.14 -5.93 -10.06
C GLN A 103 15.76 -7.20 -9.29
N LEU A 104 14.48 -7.38 -8.95
CA LEU A 104 14.02 -8.58 -8.26
C LEU A 104 14.20 -9.85 -9.13
N TYR A 105 13.95 -9.76 -10.43
CA TYR A 105 14.20 -10.85 -11.36
C TYR A 105 15.68 -11.24 -11.39
N VAL A 106 16.59 -10.26 -11.51
CA VAL A 106 18.04 -10.47 -11.50
C VAL A 106 18.47 -11.14 -10.19
N LYS A 107 17.96 -10.64 -9.05
CA LYS A 107 18.25 -11.19 -7.72
C LYS A 107 17.83 -12.66 -7.57
N GLU A 108 16.62 -13.00 -7.99
CA GLU A 108 16.08 -14.35 -7.82
C GLU A 108 16.63 -15.34 -8.85
N ASN A 109 17.02 -14.87 -10.04
CA ASN A 109 17.42 -15.71 -11.17
C ASN A 109 18.91 -15.57 -11.53
N TYR A 110 19.74 -15.01 -10.64
CA TYR A 110 21.15 -14.70 -10.93
C TYR A 110 21.95 -15.87 -11.50
N LYS A 111 21.72 -17.10 -11.00
CA LYS A 111 22.41 -18.30 -11.52
C LYS A 111 22.08 -18.58 -12.98
N LYS A 112 20.82 -18.36 -13.37
CA LYS A 112 20.37 -18.50 -14.76
C LYS A 112 21.01 -17.44 -15.67
N LEU A 113 21.23 -16.25 -15.12
CA LEU A 113 21.95 -15.16 -15.78
C LEU A 113 23.48 -15.35 -15.79
N GLY A 114 23.99 -16.50 -15.32
CA GLY A 114 25.42 -16.82 -15.36
C GLY A 114 26.24 -16.29 -14.18
N PHE A 115 25.61 -15.82 -13.09
CA PHE A 115 26.31 -15.40 -11.88
C PHE A 115 26.47 -16.56 -10.89
N SER A 116 27.67 -16.71 -10.33
CA SER A 116 27.94 -17.69 -9.25
C SER A 116 27.64 -17.13 -7.86
N LYS A 117 27.74 -15.81 -7.70
CA LYS A 117 27.41 -15.03 -6.51
C LYS A 117 26.79 -13.70 -6.95
N LEU A 118 25.80 -13.22 -6.21
CA LEU A 118 25.20 -11.90 -6.40
C LEU A 118 24.80 -11.32 -5.04
N GLU A 119 25.12 -10.05 -4.82
CA GLU A 119 24.76 -9.25 -3.65
C GLU A 119 24.03 -7.98 -4.10
N GLY A 120 22.94 -7.63 -3.40
CA GLY A 120 22.05 -6.51 -3.75
C GLY A 120 20.55 -6.88 -3.72
N PRO A 121 19.65 -6.01 -4.22
CA PRO A 121 19.95 -4.67 -4.74
C PRO A 121 20.43 -3.72 -3.62
N PHE A 122 21.34 -2.81 -3.94
CA PHE A 122 21.81 -1.76 -3.04
C PHE A 122 20.94 -0.51 -3.14
N ASN A 123 20.89 0.30 -2.07
CA ASN A 123 20.11 1.55 -2.06
C ASN A 123 20.86 2.75 -2.67
N SER A 124 22.13 2.58 -3.05
CA SER A 124 22.97 3.66 -3.59
C SER A 124 24.14 3.12 -4.39
N GLY A 125 24.45 3.77 -5.52
CA GLY A 125 25.49 3.30 -6.44
C GLY A 125 24.94 2.21 -7.38
N PRO A 126 25.81 1.37 -7.95
CA PRO A 126 25.40 0.24 -8.77
C PRO A 126 24.43 -0.66 -8.01
N ASP A 127 23.43 -1.19 -8.71
CA ASP A 127 22.41 -2.03 -8.09
C ASP A 127 22.96 -3.30 -7.44
N PHE A 128 23.93 -3.97 -8.07
CA PHE A 128 24.46 -5.24 -7.60
C PHE A 128 25.97 -5.33 -7.66
N LYS A 129 26.50 -6.29 -6.89
CA LYS A 129 27.85 -6.84 -7.03
C LYS A 129 27.76 -8.33 -7.25
N GLY A 130 28.52 -8.87 -8.19
CA GLY A 130 28.45 -10.30 -8.49
C GLY A 130 29.68 -10.87 -9.17
N ILE A 131 29.78 -12.20 -9.17
CA ILE A 131 30.83 -12.93 -9.88
C ILE A 131 30.21 -13.62 -11.09
N TYR A 132 30.49 -13.09 -12.27
CA TYR A 132 30.02 -13.65 -13.53
C TYR A 132 30.89 -14.85 -13.95
N VAL A 133 30.25 -15.96 -14.29
CA VAL A 133 30.88 -17.22 -14.72
C VAL A 133 30.31 -17.75 -16.03
N GLY A 134 29.47 -16.96 -16.71
CA GLY A 134 28.99 -17.29 -18.06
C GLY A 134 30.13 -17.19 -19.08
N ASN A 135 29.97 -17.90 -20.21
CA ASN A 135 30.99 -17.93 -21.26
C ASN A 135 30.77 -16.85 -22.33
N ASP A 136 29.68 -16.10 -22.24
CA ASP A 136 29.25 -15.18 -23.29
C ASP A 136 29.91 -13.80 -23.17
N LEU A 137 30.47 -13.49 -22.00
CA LEU A 137 31.18 -12.24 -21.73
C LEU A 137 32.59 -12.57 -21.23
N ASP A 138 33.59 -11.84 -21.71
CA ASP A 138 35.00 -11.99 -21.30
C ASP A 138 35.28 -11.31 -19.95
N ILE A 139 34.46 -11.60 -18.94
CA ILE A 139 34.52 -11.00 -17.58
C ILE A 139 34.76 -12.07 -16.51
N SER A 140 35.37 -13.20 -16.89
CA SER A 140 35.22 -14.40 -16.07
C SER A 140 35.99 -14.30 -14.74
N ARG A 141 35.27 -14.55 -13.63
CA ARG A 141 35.75 -14.82 -12.26
C ARG A 141 36.17 -13.65 -11.38
N GLU A 142 35.96 -12.41 -11.81
CA GLU A 142 36.12 -11.24 -10.94
C GLU A 142 34.77 -10.80 -10.35
N GLU A 143 34.80 -10.18 -9.17
CA GLU A 143 33.62 -9.54 -8.60
C GLU A 143 33.46 -8.16 -9.27
N ILE A 144 32.32 -7.93 -9.90
CA ILE A 144 32.04 -6.73 -10.69
C ILE A 144 30.83 -5.97 -10.15
N ASP A 145 30.84 -4.65 -10.37
CA ASP A 145 29.68 -3.78 -10.18
C ASP A 145 28.74 -3.91 -11.39
N ILE A 146 27.44 -4.04 -11.10
CA ILE A 146 26.39 -4.33 -12.08
C ILE A 146 25.25 -3.34 -11.87
N GLU A 147 24.78 -2.74 -12.95
CA GLU A 147 23.61 -1.87 -12.95
C GLU A 147 22.44 -2.53 -13.67
N VAL A 148 21.21 -2.34 -13.17
CA VAL A 148 20.00 -2.89 -13.78
C VAL A 148 19.06 -1.78 -14.18
N GLU A 149 18.86 -1.62 -15.48
CA GLU A 149 18.02 -0.56 -16.03
C GLU A 149 16.91 -1.13 -16.92
N ARG A 150 15.93 -0.30 -17.23
CA ARG A 150 14.87 -0.70 -18.19
C ARG A 150 15.43 -0.82 -19.60
N ASP A 151 16.25 0.15 -19.98
CA ASP A 151 16.97 0.28 -21.25
C ASP A 151 18.25 1.10 -21.01
N PHE A 152 19.14 1.15 -22.02
CA PHE A 152 20.37 1.94 -21.91
C PHE A 152 20.10 3.46 -21.88
N GLU A 153 18.98 3.94 -22.43
CA GLU A 153 18.64 5.36 -22.44
C GLU A 153 18.36 5.86 -21.01
N ASN A 154 17.71 5.06 -20.17
CA ASN A 154 17.49 5.39 -18.76
C ASN A 154 18.81 5.51 -17.98
N TYR A 155 19.77 4.61 -18.22
CA TYR A 155 21.12 4.70 -17.63
C TYR A 155 21.77 6.07 -17.93
N ILE A 156 21.69 6.51 -19.19
CA ILE A 156 22.22 7.81 -19.62
C ILE A 156 21.42 8.96 -18.99
N LYS A 157 20.09 8.89 -19.03
CA LYS A 157 19.18 9.92 -18.50
C LYS A 157 19.34 10.12 -17.00
N HIS A 158 19.62 9.07 -16.24
CA HIS A 158 19.90 9.15 -14.80
C HIS A 158 21.30 9.72 -14.50
N GLY A 159 22.14 9.94 -15.52
CA GLY A 159 23.48 10.50 -15.37
C GLY A 159 24.48 9.51 -14.78
N HIS A 160 24.22 8.20 -14.85
CA HIS A 160 25.11 7.18 -14.27
C HIS A 160 26.50 7.22 -14.90
N HIS A 161 26.56 7.39 -16.23
CA HIS A 161 27.81 7.58 -16.97
C HIS A 161 28.67 8.79 -16.54
N GLU A 162 28.08 9.80 -15.90
CA GLU A 162 28.79 10.99 -15.40
C GLU A 162 29.14 10.89 -13.90
N ASN A 163 28.61 9.89 -13.20
CA ASN A 163 28.69 9.78 -11.76
C ASN A 163 29.83 8.84 -11.34
N ASP A 164 30.75 9.35 -10.50
CA ASP A 164 31.91 8.62 -10.00
C ASP A 164 31.58 7.27 -9.35
N ARG A 165 30.40 7.12 -8.76
CA ARG A 165 29.95 5.86 -8.13
C ARG A 165 29.77 4.72 -9.13
N PHE A 166 29.55 5.02 -10.40
CA PHE A 166 29.30 4.05 -11.47
C PHE A 166 30.50 3.87 -12.39
N LYS A 167 31.62 4.58 -12.17
CA LYS A 167 32.84 4.46 -13.00
C LYS A 167 33.40 3.03 -13.08
N ASN A 168 33.14 2.21 -12.07
CA ASN A 168 33.58 0.82 -12.01
C ASN A 168 32.47 -0.17 -12.42
N CYS A 169 31.28 0.31 -12.79
CA CYS A 169 30.22 -0.54 -13.30
C CYS A 169 30.69 -1.21 -14.59
N LYS A 170 30.83 -2.54 -14.57
CA LYS A 170 31.33 -3.33 -15.71
C LYS A 170 30.22 -3.90 -16.56
N LEU A 171 29.04 -4.10 -15.99
CA LEU A 171 27.94 -4.75 -16.67
C LEU A 171 26.64 -3.96 -16.48
N LEU A 172 25.99 -3.65 -17.60
CA LEU A 172 24.62 -3.14 -17.62
C LEU A 172 23.65 -4.27 -17.98
N ILE A 173 22.71 -4.60 -17.10
CA ILE A 173 21.62 -5.53 -17.41
C ILE A 173 20.38 -4.72 -17.80
N ILE A 174 19.80 -5.02 -18.96
CA ILE A 174 18.60 -4.33 -19.47
C ILE A 174 17.47 -5.31 -19.77
N LEU A 175 16.23 -4.84 -19.64
CA LEU A 175 15.05 -5.61 -20.06
C LEU A 175 14.73 -5.40 -21.54
N ASN A 176 14.81 -4.16 -22.03
CA ASN A 176 14.40 -3.80 -23.38
C ASN A 176 15.50 -4.11 -24.41
N PRO A 177 15.18 -4.78 -25.53
CA PRO A 177 16.14 -5.18 -26.59
C PRO A 177 16.70 -4.03 -27.44
N THR A 178 16.49 -2.77 -27.06
CA THR A 178 16.93 -1.64 -27.89
C THR A 178 18.46 -1.62 -27.95
N GLN A 179 19.01 -1.66 -29.16
CA GLN A 179 20.45 -1.63 -29.37
C GLN A 179 21.01 -0.22 -29.13
N PRO A 180 22.14 -0.08 -28.43
CA PRO A 180 22.82 1.21 -28.29
C PRO A 180 23.19 1.79 -29.65
N THR A 181 23.11 3.10 -29.78
CA THR A 181 23.62 3.83 -30.93
C THR A 181 25.13 4.11 -30.77
N ASP A 182 25.84 4.32 -31.87
CA ASP A 182 27.29 4.56 -31.87
C ASP A 182 27.70 5.77 -31.01
N ASP A 183 26.83 6.77 -30.86
CA ASP A 183 27.10 7.99 -30.08
C ASP A 183 26.96 7.82 -28.56
N VAL A 184 26.35 6.72 -28.11
CA VAL A 184 26.16 6.44 -26.67
C VAL A 184 26.96 5.24 -26.18
N ILE A 185 27.50 4.41 -27.09
CA ILE A 185 28.20 3.17 -26.71
C ILE A 185 29.39 3.43 -25.78
N ASP A 186 30.14 4.52 -26.01
CA ASP A 186 31.29 4.94 -25.19
C ASP A 186 30.90 5.43 -23.78
N LYS A 187 29.60 5.62 -23.52
CA LYS A 187 29.06 6.06 -22.23
C LYS A 187 28.52 4.90 -21.39
N LEU A 188 28.41 3.71 -21.97
CA LEU A 188 27.88 2.53 -21.31
C LEU A 188 29.01 1.72 -20.66
N PRO A 189 28.70 0.84 -19.69
CA PRO A 189 29.63 -0.17 -19.22
C PRO A 189 30.19 -1.03 -20.36
N ASP A 190 31.38 -1.60 -20.14
CA ASP A 190 32.11 -2.43 -21.11
C ASP A 190 31.26 -3.58 -21.68
N TYR A 191 30.30 -4.07 -20.89
CA TYR A 191 29.43 -5.18 -21.25
C TYR A 191 27.97 -4.85 -20.98
N PHE A 192 27.10 -5.42 -21.81
CA PHE A 192 25.65 -5.36 -21.65
C PHE A 192 25.05 -6.77 -21.71
N MET A 193 24.03 -7.01 -20.89
CA MET A 193 23.27 -8.25 -20.88
C MET A 193 21.80 -7.91 -21.04
N GLN A 194 21.17 -8.51 -22.04
CA GLN A 194 19.74 -8.39 -22.22
C GLN A 194 19.05 -9.55 -21.51
N ILE A 195 18.02 -9.24 -20.73
CA ILE A 195 17.12 -10.24 -20.17
C ILE A 195 16.23 -10.81 -21.28
N ASP A 196 16.06 -12.14 -21.29
CA ASP A 196 15.08 -12.80 -22.14
C ASP A 196 13.66 -12.38 -21.74
N ILE A 197 12.97 -11.66 -22.63
CA ILE A 197 11.63 -11.10 -22.35
C ILE A 197 10.61 -12.20 -22.06
N PRO A 198 10.46 -13.26 -22.89
CA PRO A 198 9.51 -14.32 -22.60
C PRO A 198 9.71 -14.94 -21.21
N ASP A 199 10.96 -15.22 -20.84
CA ASP A 199 11.30 -15.76 -19.52
C ASP A 199 10.98 -14.79 -18.39
N PHE A 200 11.35 -13.51 -18.54
CA PHE A 200 11.03 -12.46 -17.59
C PHE A 200 9.52 -12.32 -17.38
N VAL A 201 8.73 -12.27 -18.47
CA VAL A 201 7.27 -12.10 -18.40
C VAL A 201 6.62 -13.29 -17.71
N ASN A 202 7.05 -14.52 -18.01
CA ASN A 202 6.57 -15.73 -17.36
C ASN A 202 6.83 -15.72 -15.85
N TRP A 203 7.99 -15.20 -15.41
CA TRP A 203 8.31 -15.03 -13.99
C TRP A 203 7.54 -13.86 -13.35
N TRP A 204 7.45 -12.73 -14.04
CA TRP A 204 6.98 -11.45 -13.50
C TRP A 204 5.46 -11.41 -13.34
N GLN A 205 4.70 -11.86 -14.35
CA GLN A 205 3.23 -11.76 -14.33
C GLN A 205 2.56 -12.37 -13.08
N PRO A 206 2.85 -13.62 -12.68
CA PRO A 206 2.22 -14.20 -11.50
C PRO A 206 2.61 -13.43 -10.22
N LYS A 207 3.88 -13.03 -10.09
CA LYS A 207 4.37 -12.25 -8.94
C LYS A 207 3.77 -10.85 -8.86
N ALA A 208 3.63 -10.19 -10.00
CA ALA A 208 3.02 -8.87 -10.09
C ALA A 208 1.54 -8.92 -9.72
N LYS A 209 0.83 -9.99 -10.09
CA LYS A 209 -0.56 -10.25 -9.69
C LYS A 209 -0.67 -10.49 -8.18
N GLU A 210 0.23 -11.27 -7.59
CA GLU A 210 0.26 -11.48 -6.14
C GLU A 210 0.58 -10.18 -5.40
N TYR A 211 1.56 -9.43 -5.88
CA TYR A 211 1.96 -8.15 -5.31
C TYR A 211 0.86 -7.09 -5.42
N SER A 212 0.13 -7.03 -6.55
CA SER A 212 -1.00 -6.13 -6.69
C SER A 212 -2.12 -6.48 -5.72
N LYS A 213 -2.40 -7.77 -5.50
CA LYS A 213 -3.35 -8.23 -4.49
C LYS A 213 -2.94 -7.78 -3.08
N LYS A 214 -1.69 -8.03 -2.68
CA LYS A 214 -1.14 -7.57 -1.38
C LYS A 214 -1.18 -6.05 -1.24
N SER A 215 -0.83 -5.32 -2.29
CA SER A 215 -0.86 -3.85 -2.32
C SER A 215 -2.28 -3.30 -2.23
N ARG A 216 -3.25 -3.97 -2.85
CA ARG A 216 -4.68 -3.63 -2.78
C ARG A 216 -5.20 -3.78 -1.35
N ILE A 217 -4.91 -4.91 -0.69
CA ILE A 217 -5.28 -5.13 0.72
C ILE A 217 -4.65 -4.04 1.60
N LYS A 218 -3.35 -3.78 1.43
CA LYS A 218 -2.67 -2.71 2.16
C LYS A 218 -3.32 -1.34 1.93
N GLY A 219 -3.68 -1.02 0.69
CA GLY A 219 -4.37 0.22 0.34
C GLY A 219 -5.73 0.35 1.02
N ILE A 220 -6.53 -0.72 1.05
CA ILE A 220 -7.83 -0.75 1.72
C ILE A 220 -7.65 -0.56 3.23
N LEU A 221 -6.68 -1.24 3.83
CA LEU A 221 -6.32 -1.05 5.24
C LEU A 221 -5.94 0.39 5.53
N LEU A 222 -5.18 1.05 4.65
CA LEU A 222 -4.82 2.46 4.81
C LEU A 222 -6.05 3.38 4.72
N ILE A 223 -6.98 3.13 3.79
CA ILE A 223 -8.24 3.89 3.69
C ILE A 223 -9.05 3.74 4.97
N LEU A 224 -9.27 2.51 5.42
CA LEU A 224 -10.04 2.23 6.63
C LEU A 224 -9.37 2.81 7.87
N SER A 225 -8.05 2.66 7.99
CA SER A 225 -7.23 3.26 9.04
C SER A 225 -7.44 4.77 9.10
N ASN A 226 -7.42 5.44 7.95
CA ASN A 226 -7.66 6.89 7.88
C ASN A 226 -9.10 7.28 8.24
N VAL A 227 -10.11 6.48 7.86
CA VAL A 227 -11.50 6.71 8.25
C VAL A 227 -11.67 6.57 9.77
N ILE A 228 -11.12 5.50 10.35
CA ILE A 228 -11.14 5.24 11.79
C ILE A 228 -10.46 6.40 12.52
N LYS A 229 -9.26 6.78 12.08
CA LYS A 229 -8.52 7.91 12.64
C LYS A 229 -9.31 9.20 12.56
N SER A 230 -9.87 9.53 11.39
CA SER A 230 -10.66 10.76 11.20
C SER A 230 -11.89 10.78 12.10
N LYS A 231 -12.58 9.65 12.25
CA LYS A 231 -13.73 9.52 13.15
C LYS A 231 -13.34 9.61 14.63
N PHE A 232 -12.18 9.05 14.98
CA PHE A 232 -11.60 9.20 16.31
C PHE A 232 -11.34 10.67 16.61
N VAL A 233 -10.65 11.39 15.71
CA VAL A 233 -10.39 12.83 15.85
C VAL A 233 -11.70 13.61 15.90
N GLU A 234 -12.66 13.34 15.01
CA GLU A 234 -13.96 14.02 14.95
C GLU A 234 -14.82 13.87 16.20
N ASN A 235 -14.84 12.67 16.79
CA ASN A 235 -15.70 12.33 17.93
C ASN A 235 -14.96 12.31 19.28
N CYS A 236 -13.68 12.65 19.30
CA CYS A 236 -12.92 12.72 20.54
C CYS A 236 -13.57 13.73 21.47
N MET A 237 -14.11 13.26 22.60
CA MET A 237 -14.68 14.13 23.63
C MET A 237 -13.62 15.07 24.25
N ASP A 238 -12.35 14.73 24.10
CA ASP A 238 -11.18 15.43 24.62
C ASP A 238 -10.54 16.40 23.59
N LYS A 239 -11.25 16.77 22.51
CA LYS A 239 -10.77 17.75 21.48
C LYS A 239 -10.17 19.06 22.03
N GLY A 240 -10.54 19.45 23.25
CA GLY A 240 -10.05 20.64 23.94
C GLY A 240 -9.17 20.36 25.17
N ARG A 241 -8.80 19.10 25.42
CA ARG A 241 -7.98 18.69 26.56
C ARG A 241 -6.51 19.03 26.28
N ASP A 242 -5.81 19.50 27.30
CA ASP A 242 -4.37 19.66 27.26
C ASP A 242 -3.68 18.28 27.16
N LEU A 243 -3.25 17.92 25.95
CA LEU A 243 -2.63 16.64 25.63
C LEU A 243 -1.28 16.43 26.32
N SER A 244 -0.65 17.47 26.88
CA SER A 244 0.58 17.32 27.67
C SER A 244 0.37 16.53 28.97
N THR A 245 -0.89 16.32 29.37
CA THR A 245 -1.27 15.65 30.63
C THR A 245 -1.95 14.30 30.43
N CYS A 246 -2.12 13.82 29.19
CA CYS A 246 -2.82 12.56 28.94
C CYS A 246 -1.85 11.36 29.10
N PRO A 247 -2.11 10.42 30.02
CA PRO A 247 -1.22 9.30 30.31
C PRO A 247 -1.24 8.19 29.24
N GLU A 248 -2.15 8.28 28.26
CA GLU A 248 -2.33 7.30 27.17
C GLU A 248 -2.04 7.90 25.77
N CYS A 249 -1.34 9.05 25.71
CA CYS A 249 -1.04 9.77 24.47
C CYS A 249 -0.36 8.94 23.39
N ASP A 250 0.46 7.96 23.78
CA ASP A 250 1.25 7.15 22.85
C ASP A 250 0.37 6.21 21.99
N ILE A 251 -0.89 6.01 22.39
CA ILE A 251 -1.88 5.14 21.72
C ILE A 251 -3.04 5.99 21.14
N CYS A 252 -3.07 7.29 21.45
CA CYS A 252 -4.14 8.18 21.06
C CYS A 252 -3.97 8.62 19.60
N ALA A 253 -4.96 8.34 18.74
CA ALA A 253 -4.97 8.75 17.34
C ALA A 253 -4.94 10.29 17.12
N TYR A 254 -5.06 11.07 18.20
CA TYR A 254 -4.92 12.53 18.22
C TYR A 254 -3.44 13.00 18.22
N ASN A 255 -2.49 12.15 18.64
CA ASN A 255 -1.07 12.53 18.77
C ASN A 255 -0.37 12.77 17.41
N GLU A 256 -1.04 12.39 16.31
CA GLU A 256 -0.55 12.52 14.93
C GLU A 256 -0.60 13.95 14.38
N GLU A 257 -1.31 14.87 15.02
CA GLU A 257 -1.34 16.28 14.60
C GLU A 257 -0.17 17.11 15.18
N GLY A 258 0.66 16.55 16.06
CA GLY A 258 1.66 17.34 16.80
C GLY A 258 3.04 16.71 17.04
N TYR A 259 3.22 15.39 17.06
CA TYR A 259 4.52 14.77 17.35
C TYR A 259 4.79 13.49 16.53
N ASN A 260 6.06 13.30 16.14
CA ASN A 260 6.58 12.14 15.42
C ASN A 260 6.54 10.86 16.29
N VAL A 261 5.38 10.22 16.41
CA VAL A 261 5.20 8.90 17.05
C VAL A 261 4.63 7.94 16.00
N PRO A 262 5.07 6.66 15.94
CA PRO A 262 4.73 5.74 14.85
C PRO A 262 3.26 5.29 14.94
N SER A 263 2.38 6.07 14.33
CA SER A 263 0.92 5.98 14.49
C SER A 263 0.18 5.18 13.41
N GLU A 264 0.88 4.79 12.35
CA GLU A 264 0.28 4.02 11.26
C GLU A 264 -0.06 2.58 11.73
N SER A 265 0.65 2.03 12.73
CA SER A 265 0.47 0.64 13.16
C SER A 265 -0.83 0.38 13.94
N GLU A 266 -1.24 1.27 14.85
CA GLU A 266 -2.44 1.04 15.68
C GLU A 266 -3.74 1.27 14.89
N SER A 267 -3.82 2.37 14.13
CA SER A 267 -4.96 2.61 13.23
C SER A 267 -5.08 1.52 12.16
N MET A 268 -3.96 0.98 11.65
CA MET A 268 -3.99 -0.19 10.77
C MET A 268 -4.40 -1.47 11.50
N ARG A 269 -3.97 -1.71 12.75
CA ARG A 269 -4.46 -2.83 13.59
C ARG A 269 -5.97 -2.77 13.80
N TYR A 270 -6.51 -1.57 14.00
CA TYR A 270 -7.95 -1.37 14.15
C TYR A 270 -8.71 -1.60 12.84
N ALA A 271 -8.20 -1.09 11.72
CA ALA A 271 -8.73 -1.38 10.39
C ALA A 271 -8.71 -2.90 10.10
N LEU A 272 -7.67 -3.58 10.55
CA LEU A 272 -7.49 -5.01 10.41
C LEU A 272 -8.52 -5.80 11.22
N TYR A 273 -8.71 -5.44 12.50
CA TYR A 273 -9.70 -6.05 13.37
C TYR A 273 -11.12 -5.88 12.80
N PHE A 274 -11.43 -4.68 12.30
CA PHE A 274 -12.68 -4.39 11.60
C PHE A 274 -12.89 -5.31 10.39
N LEU A 275 -11.93 -5.38 9.46
CA LEU A 275 -12.04 -6.27 8.29
C LEU A 275 -12.18 -7.75 8.67
N SER A 276 -11.47 -8.20 9.71
CA SER A 276 -11.51 -9.61 10.15
C SER A 276 -12.84 -9.98 10.81
N THR A 277 -13.44 -9.05 11.56
CA THR A 277 -14.70 -9.26 12.31
C THR A 277 -15.90 -9.26 11.38
N TYR A 278 -15.93 -8.35 10.41
CA TYR A 278 -17.04 -8.18 9.47
C TYR A 278 -16.77 -8.84 8.11
N LYS A 279 -15.82 -9.76 8.06
CA LYS A 279 -15.31 -10.42 6.86
C LYS A 279 -16.38 -11.04 5.97
N TYR A 280 -17.48 -11.54 6.53
CA TYR A 280 -18.58 -12.14 5.76
C TYR A 280 -19.60 -11.11 5.27
N ASP A 281 -19.73 -9.98 5.97
CA ASP A 281 -20.64 -8.88 5.62
C ASP A 281 -19.98 -7.87 4.65
N ILE A 282 -18.63 -7.75 4.69
CA ILE A 282 -17.80 -6.88 3.83
C ILE A 282 -17.48 -7.52 2.47
N LEU A 283 -17.76 -8.82 2.30
CA LEU A 283 -17.90 -9.46 0.98
C LEU A 283 -19.16 -8.96 0.22
N SER A 284 -19.81 -7.90 0.71
CA SER A 284 -20.78 -7.15 -0.06
C SER A 284 -20.11 -6.44 -1.26
N GLU A 285 -20.91 -6.17 -2.29
CA GLU A 285 -20.49 -5.47 -3.51
C GLU A 285 -19.78 -4.12 -3.25
N GLU A 286 -19.98 -3.52 -2.07
CA GLU A 286 -19.47 -2.20 -1.70
C GLU A 286 -17.93 -2.13 -1.59
N PHE A 287 -17.26 -3.23 -1.24
CA PHE A 287 -15.80 -3.26 -1.05
C PHE A 287 -15.05 -4.07 -2.13
N ASN A 288 -15.79 -4.80 -2.98
CA ASN A 288 -15.29 -5.70 -4.02
C ASN A 288 -14.18 -6.67 -3.51
N LEU A 289 -14.24 -7.11 -2.25
CA LEU A 289 -13.24 -7.99 -1.63
C LEU A 289 -13.48 -9.48 -1.90
N ASN A 290 -14.42 -9.79 -2.79
CA ASN A 290 -14.92 -11.15 -3.06
C ASN A 290 -13.88 -12.10 -3.66
N ASP A 291 -12.81 -11.54 -4.22
CA ASP A 291 -11.68 -12.27 -4.81
C ASP A 291 -10.54 -12.55 -3.80
N ILE A 292 -10.66 -12.07 -2.56
CA ILE A 292 -9.65 -12.25 -1.51
C ILE A 292 -10.09 -13.38 -0.59
N ASP A 293 -9.31 -14.45 -0.56
CA ASP A 293 -9.63 -15.59 0.28
C ASP A 293 -9.51 -15.20 1.75
N ALA A 294 -10.43 -15.76 2.55
CA ALA A 294 -10.50 -15.53 3.96
C ALA A 294 -9.17 -15.83 4.68
N HIS A 295 -8.54 -16.95 4.38
CA HIS A 295 -7.28 -17.37 4.97
C HIS A 295 -6.10 -16.53 4.46
N GLU A 296 -6.14 -16.05 3.21
CA GLU A 296 -5.12 -15.11 2.71
C GLU A 296 -5.12 -13.78 3.48
N LEU A 297 -6.31 -13.27 3.83
CA LEU A 297 -6.41 -12.09 4.69
C LEU A 297 -5.77 -12.36 6.06
N ASN A 298 -6.05 -13.53 6.66
CA ASN A 298 -5.45 -13.94 7.95
C ASN A 298 -3.94 -14.14 7.87
N SER A 299 -3.41 -14.70 6.78
CA SER A 299 -1.96 -14.84 6.60
C SER A 299 -1.28 -13.49 6.35
N PHE A 300 -1.94 -12.57 5.63
CA PHE A 300 -1.47 -11.19 5.49
C PHE A 300 -1.45 -10.47 6.84
N ILE A 301 -2.44 -10.71 7.70
CA ILE A 301 -2.54 -10.22 9.08
C ILE A 301 -1.32 -10.67 9.91
N GLU A 302 -0.99 -11.96 9.88
CA GLU A 302 0.10 -12.54 10.69
C GLU A 302 1.50 -12.06 10.28
N ASN A 303 1.68 -11.64 9.01
CA ASN A 303 2.96 -11.18 8.49
C ASN A 303 3.15 -9.64 8.53
N LEU A 304 2.11 -8.88 8.88
CA LEU A 304 2.19 -7.41 8.96
C LEU A 304 2.58 -6.90 10.37
N LEU A 305 2.44 -7.76 11.38
CA LEU A 305 2.73 -7.52 12.81
C LEU A 305 4.05 -8.14 13.22
#